data_AF-A0A7H1C3K4-F1
#
_entry.id   AF-A0A7H1C3K4-F1
#
_cell.length_a   1.000
_cell.length_b   1.000
_cell.length_c   1.000
_cell.angle_alpha   90.00
_cell.angle_beta   90.00
_cell.angle_gamma   90.00
#
_symmetry.space_group_name_H-M   'P 1'
#
loop_
_entity.id
_entity.type
_entity.pdbx_description
1 polymer ?
#
loop_
_entity_poly.entity_id
_entity_poly.type
_entity_poly.pdbx_seq_one_letter_code
_entity_poly.pdbx_strand_id
1 'polypeptide(L)'
;MNKLIASLVASSCATAFAAPVQQNNFHTNTHTYEFTQSYDLVVPQGSSGTTNLWIPLPSDTDYQTVKSIEFEGSYKTAYITENNAYGAKTLYATWDKDAPKRDMKVKLVIQTQDREPMAQGALKDYQMPEKITYSVDVLEYLKPTTHIKTDGIVKEYADKIVGNEKNPLKQAELIHNWIVNNMERDNSVLGCGDGDVEKILTTKVLKGKCTDINSVFVALARASGIPSREVFGIRLGKADKMSQYSKTAFGSSKDGIANENSGQHCRAEFYLAGFGWVPVDSADVAKMRLAEKKEVSDPDVQEVSKYLFGNWEMNWVSFNHGRDFDLYPQPELAPLNNFGYPYAEVGGDPLNSFDPKEFGYEFISKEL
;
A
#
# COMPACT_ATOMS: atom_id res chain seq x y z
N MET A 1 -50.93 7.02 -50.60
CA MET A 1 -49.62 6.98 -49.91
C MET A 1 -49.62 8.06 -48.85
N ASN A 2 -50.04 7.72 -47.63
CA ASN A 2 -50.15 8.67 -46.50
C ASN A 2 -48.82 8.71 -45.75
N LYS A 3 -48.19 9.89 -45.68
CA LYS A 3 -47.02 10.13 -44.84
C LYS A 3 -47.47 10.40 -43.41
N LEU A 4 -47.15 9.49 -42.51
CA LEU A 4 -47.24 9.69 -41.06
C LEU A 4 -45.98 10.42 -40.58
N ILE A 5 -46.17 11.60 -39.97
CA ILE A 5 -45.13 12.33 -39.24
C ILE A 5 -45.25 11.90 -37.78
N ALA A 6 -44.24 11.21 -37.25
CA ALA A 6 -44.15 10.87 -35.84
C ALA A 6 -43.38 11.99 -35.12
N SER A 7 -44.07 12.70 -34.22
CA SER A 7 -43.45 13.65 -33.29
C SER A 7 -43.01 12.91 -32.04
N LEU A 8 -41.70 12.88 -31.77
CA LEU A 8 -41.16 12.41 -30.48
C LEU A 8 -41.24 13.56 -29.47
N VAL A 9 -42.00 13.37 -28.39
CA VAL A 9 -41.98 14.25 -27.23
C VAL A 9 -40.81 13.81 -26.34
N ALA A 10 -39.78 14.65 -26.23
CA ALA A 10 -38.69 14.43 -25.29
C ALA A 10 -39.16 14.80 -23.88
N SER A 11 -39.38 13.79 -23.04
CA SER A 11 -39.67 13.98 -21.63
C SER A 11 -38.35 14.27 -20.90
N SER A 12 -38.17 15.50 -20.44
CA SER A 12 -37.00 15.89 -19.65
C SER A 12 -37.12 15.36 -18.22
N CYS A 13 -36.47 14.23 -17.93
CA CYS A 13 -36.17 13.84 -16.56
C CYS A 13 -35.12 14.81 -16.01
N ALA A 14 -35.52 15.68 -15.08
CA ALA A 14 -34.58 16.43 -14.27
C ALA A 14 -33.85 15.46 -13.33
N THR A 15 -32.63 15.06 -13.69
CA THR A 15 -31.72 14.39 -12.77
C THR A 15 -31.30 15.41 -11.71
N ALA A 16 -31.74 15.20 -10.48
CA ALA A 16 -31.19 15.90 -9.34
C ALA A 16 -29.71 15.51 -9.20
N PHE A 17 -28.81 16.40 -9.61
CA PHE A 17 -27.40 16.26 -9.29
C PHE A 17 -27.27 16.40 -7.77
N ALA A 18 -26.82 15.33 -7.11
CA ALA A 18 -26.36 15.46 -5.74
C ALA A 18 -25.28 16.55 -5.71
N ALA A 19 -25.41 17.52 -4.81
CA ALA A 19 -24.38 18.52 -4.61
C ALA A 19 -23.05 17.81 -4.33
N PRO A 20 -21.92 18.28 -4.90
CA PRO A 20 -20.63 17.69 -4.60
C PRO A 20 -20.44 17.72 -3.09
N VAL A 21 -20.23 16.55 -2.48
CA VAL A 21 -19.78 16.48 -1.10
C VAL A 21 -18.47 17.24 -1.07
N GLN A 22 -18.44 18.35 -0.33
CA GLN A 22 -17.23 19.12 -0.11
C GLN A 22 -16.25 18.18 0.60
N GLN A 23 -15.33 17.58 -0.15
CA GLN A 23 -14.23 16.82 0.43
C GLN A 23 -13.37 17.85 1.17
N ASN A 24 -13.44 17.82 2.50
CA ASN A 24 -12.49 18.54 3.31
C ASN A 24 -11.11 17.94 3.01
N ASN A 25 -10.26 18.71 2.34
CA ASN A 25 -8.90 18.29 2.03
C ASN A 25 -8.04 18.49 3.29
N PHE A 26 -7.66 17.39 3.93
CA PHE A 26 -6.75 17.38 5.09
C PHE A 26 -5.32 17.10 4.66
N HIS A 27 -5.01 17.27 3.38
CA HIS A 27 -3.67 17.16 2.87
C HIS A 27 -2.90 18.45 3.08
N THR A 28 -1.62 18.33 3.41
CA THR A 28 -0.79 19.49 3.77
C THR A 28 0.34 19.70 2.76
N ASN A 29 1.53 19.18 3.04
CA ASN A 29 2.70 19.35 2.21
C ASN A 29 2.53 18.57 0.91
N THR A 30 2.86 19.21 -0.21
CA THR A 30 2.93 18.56 -1.52
C THR A 30 4.39 18.32 -1.88
N HIS A 31 4.70 17.11 -2.30
CA HIS A 31 6.02 16.69 -2.74
C HIS A 31 5.95 16.31 -4.21
N THR A 32 7.04 16.52 -4.96
CA THR A 32 7.14 16.05 -6.35
C THR A 32 8.43 15.28 -6.51
N TYR A 33 8.34 14.09 -7.10
CA TYR A 33 9.46 13.18 -7.29
C TYR A 33 9.57 12.76 -8.75
N GLU A 34 10.79 12.70 -9.27
CA GLU A 34 11.14 11.85 -10.40
C GLU A 34 11.60 10.50 -9.85
N PHE A 35 10.82 9.44 -10.10
CA PHE A 35 11.16 8.08 -9.70
C PHE A 35 11.56 7.25 -10.93
N THR A 36 12.81 6.80 -10.94
CA THR A 36 13.38 5.98 -12.01
C THR A 36 13.58 4.55 -11.51
N GLN A 37 12.93 3.60 -12.19
CA GLN A 37 13.12 2.17 -12.01
C GLN A 37 13.90 1.62 -13.20
N SER A 38 15.11 1.11 -12.96
CA SER A 38 15.95 0.49 -13.97
C SER A 38 16.02 -1.01 -13.72
N TYR A 39 15.94 -1.79 -14.79
CA TYR A 39 16.01 -3.25 -14.78
C TYR A 39 17.05 -3.69 -15.81
N ASP A 40 17.87 -4.66 -15.43
CA ASP A 40 18.74 -5.46 -16.28
C ASP A 40 18.65 -6.91 -15.76
N LEU A 41 17.59 -7.60 -16.19
CA LEU A 41 17.15 -8.84 -15.55
C LEU A 41 18.20 -9.95 -15.68
N VAL A 42 18.59 -10.52 -14.54
CA VAL A 42 19.56 -11.60 -14.49
C VAL A 42 18.85 -12.93 -14.72
N VAL A 43 19.33 -13.70 -15.71
CA VAL A 43 18.82 -15.06 -15.96
C VAL A 43 19.53 -16.04 -15.02
N PRO A 44 18.81 -16.73 -14.11
CA PRO A 44 19.41 -17.71 -13.22
C PRO A 44 20.04 -18.86 -14.00
N GLN A 45 21.11 -19.44 -13.45
CA GLN A 45 21.75 -20.59 -14.06
C GLN A 45 20.75 -21.77 -14.14
N GLY A 46 20.56 -22.28 -15.36
CA GLY A 46 19.66 -23.40 -15.63
C GLY A 46 18.26 -22.98 -16.10
N SER A 47 17.86 -21.73 -15.86
CA SER A 47 16.59 -21.19 -16.36
C SER A 47 16.67 -20.87 -17.84
N SER A 48 15.56 -21.10 -18.56
CA SER A 48 15.51 -20.81 -19.98
C SER A 48 14.08 -20.69 -20.50
N GLY A 49 13.84 -19.69 -21.34
CA GLY A 49 12.53 -19.44 -21.94
C GLY A 49 12.28 -17.95 -22.07
N THR A 50 11.04 -17.59 -22.42
CA THR A 50 10.60 -16.19 -22.44
C THR A 50 10.79 -15.58 -21.05
N THR A 51 11.31 -14.36 -21.00
CA THR A 51 11.35 -13.57 -19.77
C THR A 51 10.11 -12.70 -19.71
N ASN A 52 9.40 -12.75 -18.59
CA ASN A 52 8.24 -11.92 -18.31
C ASN A 52 8.53 -11.05 -17.09
N LEU A 53 8.10 -9.79 -17.12
CA LEU A 53 8.27 -8.81 -16.03
C LEU A 53 6.94 -8.10 -15.79
N TRP A 54 6.53 -8.03 -14.53
CA TRP A 54 5.38 -7.27 -14.04
C TRP A 54 5.89 -6.23 -13.03
N ILE A 55 5.69 -4.96 -13.36
CA ILE A 55 6.11 -3.82 -12.52
C ILE A 55 4.86 -3.17 -11.91
N PRO A 56 4.75 -3.08 -10.57
CA PRO A 56 3.66 -2.33 -9.95
C PRO A 56 3.83 -0.84 -10.27
N LEU A 57 2.74 -0.21 -10.71
CA LEU A 57 2.70 1.22 -10.99
C LEU A 57 1.74 1.93 -10.04
N PRO A 58 2.02 3.20 -9.70
CA PRO A 58 1.08 4.01 -8.94
C PRO A 58 -0.18 4.34 -9.74
N SER A 59 -1.30 4.44 -9.02
CA SER A 59 -2.57 4.97 -9.53
C SER A 59 -2.86 6.33 -8.92
N ASP A 60 -3.71 7.11 -9.58
CA ASP A 60 -4.13 8.40 -9.05
C ASP A 60 -5.09 8.20 -7.87
N THR A 61 -4.89 8.96 -6.81
CA THR A 61 -5.77 9.02 -5.64
C THR A 61 -6.00 10.50 -5.28
N ASP A 62 -6.75 10.75 -4.21
CA ASP A 62 -6.88 12.10 -3.65
C ASP A 62 -5.57 12.65 -3.07
N TYR A 63 -4.62 11.78 -2.70
CA TYR A 63 -3.34 12.14 -2.07
C TYR A 63 -2.11 11.91 -2.96
N GLN A 64 -2.27 11.43 -4.19
CA GLN A 64 -1.17 11.33 -5.15
C GLN A 64 -1.65 11.43 -6.60
N THR A 65 -0.79 11.92 -7.49
CA THR A 65 -1.06 11.99 -8.94
C THR A 65 0.20 11.60 -9.71
N VAL A 66 0.04 10.71 -10.69
CA VAL A 66 1.09 10.34 -11.63
C VAL A 66 1.05 11.33 -12.80
N LYS A 67 2.02 12.23 -12.87
CA LYS A 67 2.10 13.28 -13.89
C LYS A 67 2.61 12.76 -15.23
N SER A 68 3.51 11.78 -15.21
CA SER A 68 3.99 11.11 -16.42
C SER A 68 4.46 9.69 -16.13
N ILE A 69 4.35 8.84 -17.15
CA ILE A 69 4.93 7.50 -17.20
C ILE A 69 5.65 7.38 -18.54
N GLU A 70 6.96 7.18 -18.49
CA GLU A 70 7.80 6.97 -19.66
C GLU A 70 8.54 5.65 -19.47
N PHE A 71 8.59 4.79 -20.48
CA PHE A 71 9.38 3.57 -20.41
C PHE A 71 10.04 3.22 -21.74
N GLU A 72 11.28 2.74 -21.64
CA GLU A 72 12.13 2.33 -22.75
C GLU A 72 12.89 1.05 -22.38
N GLY A 73 13.40 0.32 -23.36
CA GLY A 73 14.14 -0.91 -23.11
C GLY A 73 14.25 -1.80 -24.33
N SER A 74 14.82 -2.99 -24.14
CA SER A 74 15.00 -4.02 -25.17
C SER A 74 13.84 -5.01 -25.26
N TYR A 75 12.67 -4.67 -24.70
CA TYR A 75 11.50 -5.55 -24.66
C TYR A 75 10.95 -5.84 -26.07
N LYS A 76 10.39 -7.03 -26.24
CA LYS A 76 9.61 -7.41 -27.43
C LYS A 76 8.21 -6.82 -27.38
N THR A 77 7.59 -6.82 -26.20
CA THR A 77 6.25 -6.28 -25.98
C THR A 77 6.22 -5.66 -24.59
N ALA A 78 5.59 -4.50 -24.47
CA ALA A 78 5.29 -3.90 -23.18
C ALA A 78 3.95 -3.15 -23.24
N TYR A 79 3.14 -3.27 -22.19
CA TYR A 79 1.87 -2.55 -22.07
C TYR A 79 1.45 -2.41 -20.61
N ILE A 80 0.62 -1.40 -20.34
CA ILE A 80 0.02 -1.18 -19.02
C ILE A 80 -1.35 -1.85 -18.98
N THR A 81 -1.67 -2.53 -17.88
CA THR A 81 -2.95 -3.18 -17.65
C THR A 81 -3.39 -3.01 -16.19
N GLU A 82 -4.70 -2.99 -16.00
CA GLU A 82 -5.37 -3.03 -14.68
C GLU A 82 -6.32 -4.23 -14.59
N ASN A 83 -6.17 -5.21 -15.50
CA ASN A 83 -7.04 -6.37 -15.62
C ASN A 83 -6.80 -7.39 -14.49
N ASN A 84 -7.11 -7.03 -13.26
CA ASN A 84 -7.07 -7.89 -12.09
C ASN A 84 -8.16 -7.46 -11.10
N ALA A 85 -8.42 -8.29 -10.09
CA ALA A 85 -9.51 -8.08 -9.14
C ALA A 85 -9.39 -6.76 -8.33
N TYR A 86 -8.19 -6.22 -8.20
CA TYR A 86 -7.91 -5.01 -7.40
C TYR A 86 -7.63 -3.77 -8.25
N GLY A 87 -7.69 -3.87 -9.58
CA GLY A 87 -7.27 -2.77 -10.47
C GLY A 87 -5.81 -2.35 -10.27
N ALA A 88 -4.95 -3.27 -9.78
CA ALA A 88 -3.54 -2.98 -9.56
C ALA A 88 -2.85 -2.67 -10.90
N LYS A 89 -2.52 -1.40 -11.12
CA LYS A 89 -1.88 -0.95 -12.36
C LYS A 89 -0.52 -1.59 -12.50
N THR A 90 -0.34 -2.28 -13.62
CA THR A 90 0.83 -3.12 -13.88
C THR A 90 1.39 -2.79 -15.24
N LEU A 91 2.70 -2.52 -15.30
CA LEU A 91 3.44 -2.51 -16.55
C LEU A 91 4.02 -3.90 -16.78
N TYR A 92 3.52 -4.58 -17.81
CA TYR A 92 3.96 -5.90 -18.21
C TYR A 92 4.91 -5.79 -19.40
N ALA A 93 6.03 -6.53 -19.37
CA ALA A 93 7.01 -6.57 -20.45
C ALA A 93 7.54 -7.99 -20.70
N THR A 94 7.93 -8.28 -21.95
CA THR A 94 8.46 -9.60 -22.35
C THR A 94 9.73 -9.50 -23.19
N TRP A 95 10.56 -10.55 -23.10
CA TRP A 95 11.73 -10.76 -23.95
C TRP A 95 11.77 -12.21 -24.44
N ASP A 96 12.23 -12.41 -25.68
CA ASP A 96 12.45 -13.74 -26.22
C ASP A 96 13.58 -14.47 -25.46
N LYS A 97 13.54 -15.81 -25.51
CA LYS A 97 14.54 -16.70 -24.86
C LYS A 97 15.99 -16.30 -25.15
N ASP A 98 16.28 -15.96 -26.40
CA ASP A 98 17.63 -15.67 -26.87
C ASP A 98 17.93 -14.16 -26.93
N ALA A 99 17.14 -13.33 -26.22
CA ALA A 99 17.35 -11.89 -26.15
C ALA A 99 18.76 -11.58 -25.61
N PRO A 100 19.56 -10.74 -26.30
CA PRO A 100 20.92 -10.41 -25.89
C PRO A 100 20.96 -9.53 -24.63
N LYS A 101 19.88 -8.79 -24.37
CA LYS A 101 19.70 -7.94 -23.20
C LYS A 101 18.24 -8.01 -22.73
N ARG A 102 18.02 -7.84 -21.43
CA ARG A 102 16.70 -7.85 -20.78
C ARG A 102 16.54 -6.62 -19.91
N ASP A 103 16.70 -5.46 -20.54
CA ASP A 103 16.68 -4.19 -19.85
C ASP A 103 15.43 -3.38 -20.10
N MET A 104 15.04 -2.66 -19.05
CA MET A 104 13.91 -1.76 -19.06
C MET A 104 14.19 -0.60 -18.12
N LYS A 105 13.82 0.60 -18.53
CA LYS A 105 13.85 1.79 -17.68
C LYS A 105 12.46 2.40 -17.66
N VAL A 106 11.93 2.64 -16.47
CA VAL A 106 10.65 3.31 -16.24
C VAL A 106 10.93 4.59 -15.48
N LYS A 107 10.51 5.73 -16.03
CA LYS A 107 10.57 7.03 -15.36
C LYS A 107 9.15 7.49 -15.06
N LEU A 108 8.92 7.86 -13.82
CA LEU A 108 7.66 8.37 -13.31
C LEU A 108 7.90 9.78 -12.76
N VAL A 109 7.05 10.74 -13.09
CA VAL A 109 6.94 11.98 -12.31
C VAL A 109 5.68 11.89 -11.47
N ILE A 110 5.83 11.95 -10.15
CA ILE A 110 4.78 11.69 -9.18
C ILE A 110 4.68 12.88 -8.26
N GLN A 111 3.46 13.35 -8.03
CA GLN A 111 3.15 14.31 -6.99
C GLN A 111 2.42 13.59 -5.86
N THR A 112 2.83 13.79 -4.62
CA THR A 112 2.18 13.22 -3.42
C THR A 112 1.81 14.34 -2.45
N GLN A 113 0.82 14.12 -1.60
CA GLN A 113 0.41 15.10 -0.59
C GLN A 113 0.23 14.43 0.77
N ASP A 114 0.93 14.92 1.79
CA ASP A 114 0.85 14.44 3.16
C ASP A 114 -0.60 14.29 3.61
N ARG A 115 -1.00 13.12 4.13
CA ARG A 115 -2.36 12.88 4.63
C ARG A 115 -2.38 13.07 6.13
N GLU A 116 -2.99 14.15 6.62
CA GLU A 116 -2.90 14.49 8.05
C GLU A 116 -4.25 14.79 8.74
N PRO A 117 -5.30 13.97 8.57
CA PRO A 117 -6.59 14.27 9.19
C PRO A 117 -6.53 14.33 10.72
N MET A 118 -5.69 13.52 11.38
CA MET A 118 -5.55 13.60 12.84
C MET A 118 -4.82 14.88 13.27
N ALA A 119 -3.69 15.21 12.65
CA ALA A 119 -2.91 16.41 13.00
C ALA A 119 -3.64 17.72 12.65
N GLN A 120 -4.48 17.71 11.61
CA GLN A 120 -5.36 18.82 11.25
C GLN A 120 -6.64 18.89 12.12
N GLY A 121 -6.81 17.98 13.08
CA GLY A 121 -7.95 17.97 14.01
C GLY A 121 -9.27 17.50 13.41
N ALA A 122 -9.26 16.94 12.19
CA ALA A 122 -10.45 16.51 11.46
C ALA A 122 -11.20 15.36 12.13
N LEU A 123 -10.49 14.56 12.93
CA LEU A 123 -11.03 13.40 13.65
C LEU A 123 -11.44 13.71 15.09
N LYS A 124 -11.15 14.91 15.60
CA LYS A 124 -11.35 15.28 17.02
C LYS A 124 -12.80 15.08 17.48
N ASP A 125 -13.75 15.46 16.63
CA ASP A 125 -15.18 15.43 16.92
C ASP A 125 -15.90 14.31 16.14
N TYR A 126 -15.17 13.31 15.64
CA TYR A 126 -15.76 12.20 14.89
C TYR A 126 -16.84 11.49 15.73
N GLN A 127 -18.04 11.43 15.17
CA GLN A 127 -19.17 10.67 15.71
C GLN A 127 -19.56 9.60 14.70
N MET A 128 -19.68 8.37 15.18
CA MET A 128 -20.19 7.28 14.35
C MET A 128 -21.65 7.56 13.94
N PRO A 129 -21.99 7.50 12.65
CA PRO A 129 -23.38 7.66 12.22
C PRO A 129 -24.31 6.62 12.84
N GLU A 130 -25.55 7.01 13.16
CA GLU A 130 -26.56 6.08 13.71
C GLU A 130 -26.83 4.90 12.78
N LYS A 131 -26.76 5.13 11.46
CA LYS A 131 -26.87 4.11 10.42
C LYS A 131 -25.61 4.11 9.57
N ILE A 132 -24.89 3.00 9.60
CA ILE A 132 -23.73 2.77 8.74
C ILE A 132 -24.20 2.12 7.44
N THR A 133 -23.76 2.66 6.31
CA THR A 133 -23.93 2.04 4.99
C THR A 133 -22.64 2.28 4.22
N TYR A 134 -21.91 1.20 3.96
CA TYR A 134 -20.69 1.23 3.17
C TYR A 134 -21.01 1.02 1.69
N SER A 135 -20.25 1.66 0.82
CA SER A 135 -20.27 1.37 -0.62
C SER A 135 -19.67 -0.02 -0.90
N VAL A 136 -19.95 -0.57 -2.08
CA VAL A 136 -19.51 -1.94 -2.45
C VAL A 136 -17.98 -2.07 -2.42
N ASP A 137 -17.27 -1.03 -2.85
CA ASP A 137 -15.80 -0.96 -2.81
C ASP A 137 -15.24 -0.93 -1.38
N VAL A 138 -15.98 -0.40 -0.40
CA VAL A 138 -15.57 -0.40 1.02
C VAL A 138 -15.94 -1.73 1.70
N LEU A 139 -17.09 -2.33 1.35
CA LEU A 139 -17.56 -3.60 1.92
C LEU A 139 -16.58 -4.76 1.66
N GLU A 140 -15.84 -4.71 0.55
CA GLU A 140 -14.79 -5.69 0.25
C GLU A 140 -13.78 -5.80 1.39
N TYR A 141 -13.42 -4.66 1.99
CA TYR A 141 -12.43 -4.57 3.04
C TYR A 141 -12.94 -4.92 4.44
N LEU A 142 -14.14 -5.51 4.54
CA LEU A 142 -14.59 -6.24 5.73
C LEU A 142 -14.38 -7.75 5.60
N LYS A 143 -14.23 -8.25 4.38
CA LYS A 143 -14.16 -9.69 4.11
C LYS A 143 -12.78 -10.25 4.51
N PRO A 144 -12.72 -11.54 4.91
CA PRO A 144 -11.45 -12.21 5.10
C PRO A 144 -10.77 -12.50 3.76
N THR A 145 -9.44 -12.62 3.78
CA THR A 145 -8.62 -13.23 2.72
C THR A 145 -7.81 -14.39 3.30
N THR A 146 -6.99 -15.05 2.49
CA THR A 146 -6.12 -16.15 2.95
C THR A 146 -5.19 -15.69 4.07
N HIS A 147 -4.54 -14.54 3.92
CA HIS A 147 -3.62 -13.99 4.93
C HIS A 147 -4.31 -13.13 6.00
N ILE A 148 -5.50 -12.58 5.69
CA ILE A 148 -6.26 -11.70 6.57
C ILE A 148 -7.56 -12.39 7.00
N LYS A 149 -7.44 -13.34 7.93
CA LYS A 149 -8.62 -13.95 8.58
C LYS A 149 -9.28 -12.97 9.55
N THR A 150 -10.57 -13.15 9.81
CA THR A 150 -11.37 -12.25 10.66
C THR A 150 -12.11 -12.98 11.79
N ASP A 151 -11.90 -14.28 11.90
CA ASP A 151 -12.49 -15.20 12.87
C ASP A 151 -11.42 -15.86 13.75
N GLY A 152 -11.81 -16.88 14.52
CA GLY A 152 -10.90 -17.67 15.36
C GLY A 152 -10.03 -16.81 16.28
N ILE A 153 -8.72 -17.11 16.29
CA ILE A 153 -7.74 -16.41 17.12
C ILE A 153 -7.66 -14.92 16.81
N VAL A 154 -7.89 -14.50 15.56
CA VAL A 154 -7.88 -13.08 15.19
C VAL A 154 -9.03 -12.37 15.89
N LYS A 155 -10.24 -12.95 15.84
CA LYS A 155 -11.42 -12.40 16.51
C LYS A 155 -11.27 -12.38 18.03
N GLU A 156 -10.68 -13.42 18.62
CA GLU A 156 -10.40 -13.47 20.06
C GLU A 156 -9.47 -12.33 20.51
N TYR A 157 -8.38 -12.09 19.77
CA TYR A 157 -7.49 -10.97 20.04
C TYR A 157 -8.20 -9.63 19.84
N ALA A 158 -8.94 -9.47 18.75
CA ALA A 158 -9.68 -8.25 18.46
C ALA A 158 -10.66 -7.91 19.59
N ASP A 159 -11.51 -8.87 20.00
CA ASP A 159 -12.48 -8.70 21.09
C ASP A 159 -11.82 -8.39 22.43
N LYS A 160 -10.68 -9.01 22.72
CA LYS A 160 -9.91 -8.74 23.92
C LYS A 160 -9.33 -7.32 23.92
N ILE A 161 -8.82 -6.85 22.78
CA ILE A 161 -8.18 -5.54 22.65
C ILE A 161 -9.22 -4.42 22.70
N VAL A 162 -10.33 -4.55 21.97
CA VAL A 162 -11.35 -3.48 21.87
C VAL A 162 -12.34 -3.51 23.04
N GLY A 163 -12.55 -4.67 23.66
CA GLY A 163 -13.48 -4.85 24.77
C GLY A 163 -14.89 -4.37 24.45
N ASN A 164 -15.41 -3.44 25.25
CA ASN A 164 -16.76 -2.89 25.10
C ASN A 164 -16.80 -1.57 24.30
N GLU A 165 -15.67 -1.07 23.80
CA GLU A 165 -15.63 0.16 23.00
C GLU A 165 -16.46 -0.02 21.73
N LYS A 166 -17.23 1.02 21.36
CA LYS A 166 -18.14 1.03 20.20
C LYS A 166 -17.77 2.07 19.16
N ASN A 167 -16.94 3.05 19.52
CA ASN A 167 -16.46 4.04 18.58
C ASN A 167 -15.32 3.42 17.72
N PRO A 168 -15.51 3.27 16.41
CA PRO A 168 -14.52 2.61 15.55
C PRO A 168 -13.17 3.33 15.49
N LEU A 169 -13.14 4.65 15.65
CA LEU A 169 -11.87 5.39 15.75
C LEU A 169 -11.08 4.98 16.99
N LYS A 170 -11.77 4.85 18.14
CA LYS A 170 -11.14 4.42 19.40
C LYS A 170 -10.76 2.94 19.37
N GLN A 171 -11.57 2.09 18.75
CA GLN A 171 -11.23 0.68 18.55
C GLN A 171 -9.94 0.55 17.71
N ALA A 172 -9.84 1.29 16.60
CA ALA A 172 -8.63 1.33 15.78
C ALA A 172 -7.41 1.85 16.56
N GLU A 173 -7.58 2.87 17.40
CA GLU A 173 -6.53 3.40 18.27
C GLU A 173 -6.05 2.35 19.29
N LEU A 174 -6.98 1.62 19.92
CA LEU A 174 -6.65 0.52 20.84
C LEU A 174 -5.86 -0.60 20.15
N ILE A 175 -6.22 -0.94 18.91
CA ILE A 175 -5.50 -1.93 18.10
C ILE A 175 -4.10 -1.43 17.75
N HIS A 176 -3.96 -0.19 17.27
CA HIS A 176 -2.66 0.43 16.98
C HIS A 176 -1.76 0.42 18.22
N ASN A 177 -2.28 0.88 19.36
CA ASN A 177 -1.54 0.92 20.62
C ASN A 177 -1.16 -0.48 21.10
N TRP A 178 -2.04 -1.48 20.95
CA TRP A 178 -1.70 -2.86 21.28
C TRP A 178 -0.52 -3.35 20.42
N ILE A 179 -0.54 -3.09 19.11
CA ILE A 179 0.56 -3.46 18.21
C ILE A 179 1.86 -2.77 18.62
N VAL A 180 1.84 -1.46 18.86
CA VAL A 180 3.03 -0.68 19.27
C VAL A 180 3.64 -1.23 20.56
N ASN A 181 2.80 -1.67 21.50
CA ASN A 181 3.23 -2.20 22.79
C ASN A 181 3.71 -3.66 22.74
N ASN A 182 3.24 -4.47 21.79
CA ASN A 182 3.44 -5.92 21.83
C ASN A 182 4.24 -6.47 20.65
N MET A 183 4.34 -5.74 19.54
CA MET A 183 5.06 -6.18 18.35
C MET A 183 6.43 -5.52 18.22
N GLU A 184 7.37 -6.24 17.59
CA GLU A 184 8.73 -5.76 17.30
C GLU A 184 9.11 -5.95 15.83
N ARG A 185 10.03 -5.11 15.35
CA ARG A 185 10.62 -5.26 14.02
C ARG A 185 11.63 -6.42 14.03
N ASP A 186 11.54 -7.30 13.02
CA ASP A 186 12.52 -8.34 12.75
C ASP A 186 13.10 -8.17 11.35
N ASN A 187 14.38 -7.81 11.25
CA ASN A 187 15.03 -7.60 9.96
C ASN A 187 15.48 -8.91 9.27
N SER A 188 15.40 -10.07 9.95
CA SER A 188 15.71 -11.38 9.36
C SER A 188 14.59 -11.93 8.47
N VAL A 189 13.37 -11.41 8.62
CA VAL A 189 12.23 -11.74 7.76
C VAL A 189 12.51 -11.31 6.31
N LEU A 190 12.24 -12.19 5.35
CA LEU A 190 12.44 -11.91 3.92
C LEU A 190 11.46 -10.83 3.42
N GLY A 191 11.93 -9.95 2.53
CA GLY A 191 11.10 -8.90 1.93
C GLY A 191 10.45 -7.98 2.99
N CYS A 192 9.12 -7.80 2.87
CA CYS A 192 8.29 -7.07 3.82
C CYS A 192 7.53 -7.97 4.81
N GLY A 193 7.71 -9.29 4.75
CA GLY A 193 6.91 -10.27 5.49
C GLY A 193 5.79 -10.90 4.65
N ASP A 194 5.31 -12.07 5.09
CA ASP A 194 4.21 -12.79 4.45
C ASP A 194 2.84 -12.28 4.94
N GLY A 195 2.76 -11.61 6.09
CA GLY A 195 1.51 -11.09 6.63
C GLY A 195 0.48 -12.14 7.02
N ASP A 196 0.88 -13.38 7.32
CA ASP A 196 -0.01 -14.42 7.83
C ASP A 196 -0.38 -14.13 9.30
N VAL A 197 -1.52 -13.45 9.48
CA VAL A 197 -1.93 -12.97 10.82
C VAL A 197 -2.31 -14.10 11.75
N GLU A 198 -2.98 -15.14 11.24
CA GLU A 198 -3.38 -16.28 12.07
C GLU A 198 -2.13 -16.96 12.65
N LYS A 199 -1.11 -17.18 11.82
CA LYS A 199 0.18 -17.74 12.27
C LYS A 199 0.88 -16.84 13.29
N ILE A 200 0.95 -15.53 13.04
CA ILE A 200 1.58 -14.57 13.97
C ILE A 200 0.92 -14.63 15.36
N LEU A 201 -0.41 -14.58 15.41
CA LEU A 201 -1.16 -14.57 16.67
C LEU A 201 -1.15 -15.94 17.36
N THR A 202 -1.23 -17.03 16.60
CA THR A 202 -1.22 -18.40 17.14
C THR A 202 0.13 -18.76 17.74
N THR A 203 1.22 -18.46 17.03
CA THR A 203 2.59 -18.75 17.50
C THR A 203 3.05 -17.78 18.58
N LYS A 204 2.41 -16.61 18.69
CA LYS A 204 2.80 -15.49 19.56
C LYS A 204 4.22 -14.98 19.26
N VAL A 205 4.75 -15.28 18.08
CA VAL A 205 5.95 -14.62 17.57
C VAL A 205 5.49 -13.29 17.00
N LEU A 206 5.28 -12.32 17.91
CA LEU A 206 4.80 -10.97 17.62
C LEU A 206 5.93 -10.11 17.02
N LYS A 207 6.62 -10.63 16.00
CA LYS A 207 7.73 -9.95 15.34
C LYS A 207 7.60 -10.08 13.83
N GLY A 208 8.04 -9.08 13.10
CA GLY A 208 8.02 -9.12 11.65
C GLY A 208 8.43 -7.81 10.99
N LYS A 209 8.08 -7.64 9.72
CA LYS A 209 8.29 -6.42 8.95
C LYS A 209 6.95 -5.71 8.69
N CYS A 210 6.95 -4.77 7.75
CA CYS A 210 5.82 -3.87 7.56
C CYS A 210 4.55 -4.56 7.08
N THR A 211 4.65 -5.57 6.21
CA THR A 211 3.48 -6.38 5.85
C THR A 211 2.98 -7.15 7.05
N ASP A 212 3.85 -7.81 7.84
CA ASP A 212 3.43 -8.57 9.03
C ASP A 212 2.68 -7.70 10.05
N ILE A 213 3.28 -6.58 10.43
CA ILE A 213 2.77 -5.71 11.49
C ILE A 213 1.49 -4.98 11.05
N ASN A 214 1.46 -4.41 9.84
CA ASN A 214 0.28 -3.69 9.37
C ASN A 214 -0.84 -4.66 8.93
N SER A 215 -0.53 -5.91 8.55
CA SER A 215 -1.55 -6.96 8.35
C SER A 215 -2.26 -7.30 9.67
N VAL A 216 -1.54 -7.37 10.79
CA VAL A 216 -2.16 -7.58 12.12
C VAL A 216 -3.14 -6.45 12.44
N PHE A 217 -2.78 -5.20 12.17
CA PHE A 217 -3.72 -4.07 12.32
C PHE A 217 -4.98 -4.30 11.50
N VAL A 218 -4.83 -4.59 10.20
CA VAL A 218 -5.96 -4.75 9.27
C VAL A 218 -6.86 -5.90 9.71
N ALA A 219 -6.31 -7.07 10.02
CA ALA A 219 -7.08 -8.24 10.42
C ALA A 219 -7.87 -8.02 11.72
N LEU A 220 -7.24 -7.41 12.74
CA LEU A 220 -7.91 -7.09 14.01
C LEU A 220 -8.99 -6.03 13.82
N ALA A 221 -8.77 -5.03 12.96
CA ALA A 221 -9.75 -4.01 12.66
C ALA A 221 -10.94 -4.60 11.88
N ARG A 222 -10.70 -5.44 10.86
CA ARG A 222 -11.75 -6.16 10.14
C ARG A 222 -12.55 -7.09 11.04
N ALA A 223 -11.88 -7.83 11.92
CA ALA A 223 -12.53 -8.68 12.93
C ALA A 223 -13.37 -7.88 13.93
N SER A 224 -13.06 -6.60 14.13
CA SER A 224 -13.85 -5.64 14.91
C SER A 224 -14.98 -4.97 14.11
N GLY A 225 -15.17 -5.33 12.84
CA GLY A 225 -16.19 -4.76 11.97
C GLY A 225 -15.82 -3.43 11.32
N ILE A 226 -14.53 -3.08 11.30
CA ILE A 226 -14.01 -1.84 10.70
C ILE A 226 -13.38 -2.18 9.34
N PRO A 227 -13.90 -1.66 8.21
CA PRO A 227 -13.28 -1.91 6.91
C PRO A 227 -11.85 -1.39 6.92
N SER A 228 -10.88 -2.22 6.57
CA SER A 228 -9.45 -1.90 6.68
C SER A 228 -8.64 -2.54 5.58
N ARG A 229 -7.55 -1.93 5.14
CA ARG A 229 -6.71 -2.49 4.08
C ARG A 229 -5.25 -2.10 4.21
N GLU A 230 -4.40 -3.02 3.75
CA GLU A 230 -3.01 -2.75 3.48
C GLU A 230 -2.86 -1.87 2.23
N VAL A 231 -1.81 -1.08 2.20
CA VAL A 231 -1.41 -0.27 1.05
C VAL A 231 0.05 -0.54 0.77
N PHE A 232 0.32 -1.17 -0.36
CA PHE A 232 1.65 -1.53 -0.80
C PHE A 232 2.22 -0.44 -1.70
N GLY A 233 3.47 -0.07 -1.47
CA GLY A 233 4.14 0.98 -2.22
C GLY A 233 5.62 1.07 -1.92
N ILE A 234 6.21 2.22 -2.23
CA ILE A 234 7.64 2.45 -2.08
C ILE A 234 7.93 3.86 -1.57
N ARG A 235 8.96 4.00 -0.73
CA ARG A 235 9.54 5.29 -0.34
C ARG A 235 10.11 6.00 -1.58
N LEU A 236 10.14 7.32 -1.52
CA LEU A 236 10.65 8.21 -2.56
C LEU A 236 11.69 9.21 -2.04
N GLY A 237 11.96 9.21 -0.74
CA GLY A 237 12.86 10.19 -0.13
C GLY A 237 12.89 10.16 1.40
N LYS A 238 13.48 11.21 1.98
CA LYS A 238 13.43 11.46 3.42
C LYS A 238 12.04 11.88 3.88
N ALA A 239 11.69 11.53 5.11
CA ALA A 239 10.49 12.04 5.79
C ALA A 239 10.90 13.24 6.64
N ASP A 240 10.70 14.47 6.18
CA ASP A 240 11.15 15.69 6.86
C ASP A 240 10.56 15.85 8.27
N LYS A 241 9.27 15.57 8.47
CA LYS A 241 8.63 15.69 9.79
C LYS A 241 9.15 14.64 10.76
N MET A 242 9.38 13.42 10.26
CA MET A 242 9.83 12.29 11.08
C MET A 242 11.36 12.18 11.23
N SER A 243 12.14 12.88 10.42
CA SER A 243 13.62 12.80 10.40
C SER A 243 14.27 13.23 11.72
N GLN A 244 13.57 14.02 12.53
CA GLN A 244 14.03 14.37 13.88
C GLN A 244 14.08 13.16 14.84
N TYR A 245 13.27 12.14 14.58
CA TYR A 245 13.17 10.94 15.42
C TYR A 245 14.07 9.81 14.95
N SER A 246 14.32 9.70 13.64
CA SER A 246 15.27 8.76 13.05
C SER A 246 15.70 9.21 11.66
N LYS A 247 16.99 9.12 11.36
CA LYS A 247 17.55 9.44 10.03
C LYS A 247 17.31 8.36 8.98
N THR A 248 16.91 7.15 9.39
CA THR A 248 16.90 5.97 8.51
C THR A 248 15.61 5.17 8.58
N ALA A 249 14.84 5.25 9.67
CA ALA A 249 13.62 4.45 9.81
C ALA A 249 12.54 4.83 8.79
N PHE A 250 12.43 6.12 8.46
CA PHE A 250 11.29 6.66 7.70
C PHE A 250 11.59 6.95 6.23
N GLY A 251 12.73 6.49 5.71
CA GLY A 251 13.25 6.89 4.40
C GLY A 251 14.36 7.93 4.56
N SER A 252 15.24 8.00 3.57
CA SER A 252 16.41 8.86 3.61
C SER A 252 16.82 9.28 2.21
N SER A 253 17.42 10.45 2.09
CA SER A 253 17.95 10.97 0.83
C SER A 253 19.23 11.75 1.10
N LYS A 254 20.11 11.82 0.11
CA LYS A 254 21.26 12.70 0.10
C LYS A 254 21.15 13.65 -1.09
N ASP A 255 21.24 14.95 -0.84
CA ASP A 255 21.16 15.99 -1.87
C ASP A 255 19.87 15.88 -2.74
N GLY A 256 18.75 15.50 -2.10
CA GLY A 256 17.44 15.29 -2.76
C GLY A 256 17.32 13.98 -3.54
N ILE A 257 18.32 13.10 -3.49
CA ILE A 257 18.35 11.81 -4.19
C ILE A 257 18.30 10.66 -3.19
N ALA A 258 17.38 9.72 -3.39
CA ALA A 258 17.21 8.52 -2.59
C ALA A 258 17.45 7.26 -3.43
N ASN A 259 18.15 6.29 -2.84
CA ASN A 259 18.22 4.93 -3.37
C ASN A 259 17.12 4.10 -2.69
N GLU A 260 16.18 3.61 -3.49
CA GLU A 260 14.96 2.96 -3.01
C GLU A 260 14.96 1.46 -3.29
N ASN A 261 16.15 0.85 -3.48
CA ASN A 261 16.28 -0.59 -3.69
C ASN A 261 15.72 -1.43 -2.52
N SER A 262 15.66 -0.83 -1.33
CA SER A 262 15.06 -1.39 -0.11
C SER A 262 13.93 -0.51 0.44
N GLY A 263 13.37 0.34 -0.42
CA GLY A 263 12.36 1.35 -0.09
C GLY A 263 10.94 0.81 -0.02
N GLN A 264 10.70 -0.47 -0.35
CA GLN A 264 9.37 -1.05 -0.32
C GLN A 264 8.77 -0.97 1.08
N HIS A 265 7.50 -0.60 1.14
CA HIS A 265 6.80 -0.42 2.38
C HIS A 265 5.33 -0.77 2.24
N CYS A 266 4.77 -1.26 3.35
CA CYS A 266 3.35 -1.52 3.50
C CYS A 266 2.85 -0.62 4.63
N ARG A 267 1.85 0.20 4.36
CA ARG A 267 1.07 0.93 5.37
C ARG A 267 -0.33 0.34 5.48
N ALA A 268 -1.14 0.80 6.43
CA ALA A 268 -2.54 0.41 6.54
C ALA A 268 -3.47 1.61 6.66
N GLU A 269 -4.72 1.44 6.27
CA GLU A 269 -5.76 2.42 6.54
C GLU A 269 -7.06 1.73 6.93
N PHE A 270 -7.89 2.44 7.69
CA PHE A 270 -9.19 1.98 8.14
C PHE A 270 -10.27 2.99 7.75
N TYR A 271 -11.48 2.51 7.52
CA TYR A 271 -12.57 3.33 7.03
C TYR A 271 -13.53 3.71 8.17
N LEU A 272 -13.76 5.00 8.32
CA LEU A 272 -14.74 5.55 9.25
C LEU A 272 -15.98 6.02 8.48
N ALA A 273 -17.14 5.48 8.83
CA ALA A 273 -18.41 5.86 8.21
C ALA A 273 -18.68 7.35 8.41
N GLY A 274 -19.00 8.07 7.33
CA GLY A 274 -19.20 9.52 7.36
C GLY A 274 -17.91 10.35 7.33
N PHE A 275 -16.73 9.71 7.33
CA PHE A 275 -15.44 10.38 7.19
C PHE A 275 -14.67 9.90 5.96
N GLY A 276 -14.37 8.61 5.87
CA GLY A 276 -13.53 8.03 4.81
C GLY A 276 -12.36 7.21 5.34
N TRP A 277 -11.36 6.99 4.50
CA TRP A 277 -10.14 6.26 4.85
C TRP A 277 -9.20 7.10 5.72
N VAL A 278 -8.80 6.53 6.85
CA VAL A 278 -7.88 7.13 7.83
C VAL A 278 -6.55 6.36 7.81
N PRO A 279 -5.42 7.04 7.60
CA PRO A 279 -4.11 6.39 7.54
C PRO A 279 -3.64 5.88 8.91
N VAL A 280 -2.87 4.80 8.91
CA VAL A 280 -2.14 4.31 10.09
C VAL A 280 -0.85 3.60 9.68
N ASP A 281 0.19 3.65 10.50
CA ASP A 281 1.40 2.86 10.30
C ASP A 281 2.04 2.43 11.62
N SER A 282 1.68 1.24 12.09
CA SER A 282 2.24 0.68 13.32
C SER A 282 3.64 0.09 13.09
N ALA A 283 3.96 -0.30 11.86
CA ALA A 283 5.22 -0.91 11.51
C ALA A 283 6.40 0.06 11.56
N ASP A 284 6.19 1.30 11.14
CA ASP A 284 7.21 2.35 11.18
C ASP A 284 7.60 2.71 12.63
N VAL A 285 6.66 2.65 13.58
CA VAL A 285 6.95 2.79 15.01
C VAL A 285 7.93 1.69 15.46
N ALA A 286 7.63 0.43 15.14
CA ALA A 286 8.49 -0.71 15.47
C ALA A 286 9.86 -0.64 14.77
N LYS A 287 9.88 -0.17 13.51
CA LYS A 287 11.12 0.05 12.75
C LYS A 287 11.98 1.14 13.38
N MET A 288 11.39 2.25 13.78
CA MET A 288 12.08 3.35 14.48
C MET A 288 12.65 2.87 15.82
N ARG A 289 11.86 2.15 16.63
CA ARG A 289 12.32 1.56 17.89
C ARG A 289 13.56 0.71 17.71
N LEU A 290 13.56 -0.18 16.70
CA LEU A 290 14.72 -1.02 16.39
C LEU A 290 15.92 -0.21 15.89
N ALA A 291 15.71 0.73 14.96
CA ALA A 291 16.77 1.52 14.35
C ALA A 291 17.49 2.41 15.38
N GLU A 292 16.72 3.03 16.28
CA GLU A 292 17.22 3.97 17.28
C GLU A 292 17.49 3.32 18.65
N LYS A 293 17.24 2.00 18.77
CA LYS A 293 17.39 1.22 20.02
C LYS A 293 16.58 1.80 21.17
N LYS A 294 15.33 2.19 20.88
CA LYS A 294 14.41 2.81 21.84
C LYS A 294 13.39 1.81 22.37
N GLU A 295 13.18 1.87 23.67
CA GLU A 295 12.10 1.15 24.34
C GLU A 295 10.75 1.73 23.96
N VAL A 296 9.68 0.95 24.12
CA VAL A 296 8.34 1.43 23.76
C VAL A 296 7.93 2.68 24.55
N SER A 297 8.37 2.81 25.81
CA SER A 297 8.04 3.93 26.69
C SER A 297 8.84 5.22 26.39
N ASP A 298 9.76 5.20 25.43
CA ASP A 298 10.54 6.38 25.06
C ASP A 298 9.61 7.51 24.53
N PRO A 299 9.77 8.77 24.97
CA PRO A 299 8.90 9.87 24.54
C PRO A 299 8.85 10.06 23.02
N ASP A 300 9.97 9.87 22.31
CA ASP A 300 10.00 10.00 20.86
C ASP A 300 9.22 8.87 20.18
N VAL A 301 9.24 7.67 20.76
CA VAL A 301 8.44 6.54 20.28
C VAL A 301 6.95 6.81 20.45
N GLN A 302 6.56 7.41 21.59
CA GLN A 302 5.17 7.79 21.85
C GLN A 302 4.69 8.90 20.91
N GLU A 303 5.51 9.91 20.63
CA GLU A 303 5.17 10.96 19.66
C GLU A 303 5.07 10.42 18.22
N VAL A 304 5.99 9.54 17.81
CA VAL A 304 5.91 8.86 16.50
C VAL A 304 4.66 7.99 16.40
N SER A 305 4.34 7.20 17.43
CA SER A 305 3.12 6.38 17.46
C SER A 305 1.87 7.24 17.33
N LYS A 306 1.79 8.32 18.10
CA LYS A 306 0.68 9.26 18.05
C LYS A 306 0.54 9.92 16.68
N TYR A 307 1.64 10.30 16.04
CA TYR A 307 1.59 10.87 14.69
C TYR A 307 1.17 9.83 13.65
N LEU A 308 1.72 8.61 13.69
CA LEU A 308 1.42 7.57 12.71
C LEU A 308 0.05 6.91 12.90
N PHE A 309 -0.73 7.31 13.91
CA PHE A 309 -2.16 7.03 13.99
C PHE A 309 -2.97 8.20 13.42
N GLY A 310 -3.48 8.03 12.20
CA GLY A 310 -4.28 9.04 11.52
C GLY A 310 -3.47 10.03 10.68
N ASN A 311 -2.16 9.83 10.50
CA ASN A 311 -1.36 10.62 9.55
C ASN A 311 -0.36 9.77 8.76
N TRP A 312 -0.08 10.21 7.53
CA TRP A 312 0.99 9.73 6.66
C TRP A 312 1.76 10.93 6.11
N GLU A 313 3.04 11.03 6.46
CA GLU A 313 3.97 11.81 5.63
C GLU A 313 4.20 11.05 4.32
N MET A 314 4.01 11.74 3.20
CA MET A 314 3.93 11.16 1.87
C MET A 314 5.26 11.26 1.11
N ASN A 315 6.36 11.00 1.81
CA ASN A 315 7.67 10.70 1.21
C ASN A 315 7.73 9.30 0.56
N TRP A 316 6.58 8.83 0.08
CA TRP A 316 6.34 7.51 -0.49
C TRP A 316 5.14 7.60 -1.42
N VAL A 317 4.96 6.60 -2.27
CA VAL A 317 3.83 6.50 -3.19
C VAL A 317 3.17 5.13 -3.03
N SER A 318 1.83 5.10 -3.06
CA SER A 318 1.07 3.85 -3.07
C SER A 318 1.00 3.26 -4.49
N PHE A 319 1.10 1.95 -4.60
CA PHE A 319 0.86 1.22 -5.85
C PHE A 319 -0.53 0.62 -5.89
N ASN A 320 -0.88 -0.18 -4.89
CA ASN A 320 -2.15 -0.90 -4.84
C ASN A 320 -2.47 -1.41 -3.43
N HIS A 321 -3.64 -2.05 -3.31
CA HIS A 321 -4.15 -2.70 -2.10
C HIS A 321 -4.36 -4.21 -2.31
N GLY A 322 -3.71 -4.78 -3.33
CA GLY A 322 -3.95 -6.15 -3.77
C GLY A 322 -3.43 -7.17 -2.78
N ARG A 323 -4.29 -8.13 -2.43
CA ARG A 323 -3.98 -9.23 -1.53
C ARG A 323 -4.55 -10.53 -2.07
N ASP A 324 -3.76 -11.61 -2.06
CA ASP A 324 -4.22 -12.95 -2.45
C ASP A 324 -4.90 -12.99 -3.83
N PHE A 325 -4.25 -12.42 -4.85
CA PHE A 325 -4.88 -12.14 -6.14
C PHE A 325 -4.00 -12.49 -7.34
N ASP A 326 -4.64 -12.67 -8.48
CA ASP A 326 -3.96 -12.97 -9.75
C ASP A 326 -3.64 -11.68 -10.52
N LEU A 327 -2.43 -11.60 -11.06
CA LEU A 327 -2.07 -10.59 -12.06
C LEU A 327 -2.53 -11.02 -13.45
N TYR A 328 -2.52 -10.05 -14.36
CA TYR A 328 -2.69 -10.29 -15.79
C TYR A 328 -1.51 -9.71 -16.59
N PRO A 329 -0.94 -10.48 -17.54
CA PRO A 329 -1.13 -11.92 -17.76
C PRO A 329 -0.81 -12.73 -16.49
N GLN A 330 -1.37 -13.94 -16.39
CA GLN A 330 -1.18 -14.78 -15.21
C GLN A 330 0.29 -15.22 -15.11
N PRO A 331 0.98 -14.93 -14.00
CA PRO A 331 2.34 -15.42 -13.73
C PRO A 331 2.33 -16.88 -13.28
N GLU A 332 3.50 -17.53 -13.24
CA GLU A 332 3.64 -18.88 -12.67
C GLU A 332 3.31 -18.90 -11.17
N LEU A 333 3.79 -17.89 -10.42
CA LEU A 333 3.43 -17.71 -9.02
C LEU A 333 2.04 -17.06 -8.90
N ALA A 334 1.00 -17.88 -8.79
CA ALA A 334 -0.39 -17.43 -8.63
C ALA A 334 -1.15 -18.27 -7.58
N PRO A 335 -2.00 -17.66 -6.74
CA PRO A 335 -2.20 -16.22 -6.58
C PRO A 335 -0.99 -15.55 -5.90
N LEU A 336 -0.78 -14.27 -6.17
CA LEU A 336 0.21 -13.46 -5.48
C LEU A 336 -0.32 -13.02 -4.11
N ASN A 337 0.52 -13.14 -3.09
CA ASN A 337 0.22 -12.66 -1.76
C ASN A 337 -0.04 -11.14 -1.75
N ASN A 338 0.87 -10.37 -2.37
CA ASN A 338 0.76 -8.93 -2.58
C ASN A 338 1.61 -8.51 -3.79
N PHE A 339 1.49 -7.25 -4.21
CA PHE A 339 2.23 -6.73 -5.37
C PHE A 339 2.90 -5.38 -5.07
N GLY A 340 3.82 -5.36 -4.11
CA GLY A 340 4.66 -4.20 -3.78
C GLY A 340 6.06 -4.23 -4.40
N TYR A 341 6.51 -5.40 -4.87
CA TYR A 341 7.79 -5.60 -5.56
C TYR A 341 7.54 -5.90 -7.05
N PRO A 342 8.48 -5.57 -7.94
CA PRO A 342 8.42 -6.12 -9.30
C PRO A 342 8.50 -7.65 -9.23
N TYR A 343 7.76 -8.34 -10.09
CA TYR A 343 7.83 -9.79 -10.24
C TYR A 343 8.34 -10.12 -11.64
N ALA A 344 9.23 -11.11 -11.75
CA ALA A 344 9.71 -11.58 -13.04
C ALA A 344 9.92 -13.08 -13.02
N GLU A 345 9.86 -13.69 -14.19
CA GLU A 345 10.15 -15.11 -14.37
C GLU A 345 10.85 -15.35 -15.72
N VAL A 346 11.66 -16.40 -15.79
CA VAL A 346 12.36 -16.82 -17.03
C VAL A 346 11.97 -18.26 -17.35
N GLY A 347 11.13 -18.44 -18.38
CA GLY A 347 10.60 -19.76 -18.72
C GLY A 347 9.71 -20.36 -17.63
N GLY A 348 9.09 -19.52 -16.80
CA GLY A 348 8.29 -19.92 -15.63
C GLY A 348 9.07 -19.92 -14.31
N ASP A 349 10.41 -19.88 -14.33
CA ASP A 349 11.21 -19.84 -13.10
C ASP A 349 11.19 -18.43 -12.48
N PRO A 350 10.64 -18.21 -11.27
CA PRO A 350 10.56 -16.89 -10.67
C PRO A 350 11.94 -16.33 -10.27
N LEU A 351 12.14 -15.02 -10.45
CA LEU A 351 13.30 -14.29 -9.96
C LEU A 351 13.12 -13.82 -8.52
N ASN A 352 14.22 -13.74 -7.76
CA ASN A 352 14.20 -13.26 -6.38
C ASN A 352 13.94 -11.74 -6.32
N SER A 353 12.68 -11.37 -6.13
CA SER A 353 12.25 -9.96 -6.10
C SER A 353 12.73 -9.17 -4.88
N PHE A 354 13.31 -9.86 -3.88
CA PHE A 354 13.76 -9.26 -2.63
C PHE A 354 15.26 -8.94 -2.60
N ASP A 355 16.01 -9.38 -3.61
CA ASP A 355 17.41 -9.05 -3.80
C ASP A 355 17.59 -8.24 -5.09
N PRO A 356 17.83 -6.91 -4.99
CA PRO A 356 18.01 -6.03 -6.14
C PRO A 356 19.10 -6.50 -7.10
N LYS A 357 20.17 -7.11 -6.59
CA LYS A 357 21.31 -7.54 -7.39
C LYS A 357 21.01 -8.84 -8.11
N GLU A 358 20.38 -9.81 -7.44
CA GLU A 358 19.97 -11.07 -8.08
C GLU A 358 18.83 -10.86 -9.08
N PHE A 359 17.89 -9.94 -8.80
CA PHE A 359 16.85 -9.59 -9.76
C PHE A 359 17.39 -8.76 -10.93
N GLY A 360 18.35 -7.88 -10.63
CA GLY A 360 18.87 -6.90 -11.57
C GLY A 360 18.00 -5.65 -11.65
N TYR A 361 17.63 -5.03 -10.52
CA TYR A 361 16.96 -3.72 -10.50
C TYR A 361 17.74 -2.65 -9.72
N GLU A 362 17.55 -1.40 -10.12
CA GLU A 362 17.97 -0.21 -9.39
C GLU A 362 16.86 0.85 -9.41
N PHE A 363 16.50 1.33 -8.23
CA PHE A 363 15.44 2.29 -7.98
C PHE A 363 16.03 3.56 -7.39
N ILE A 364 15.91 4.66 -8.13
CA ILE A 364 16.39 5.97 -7.74
C ILE A 364 15.23 6.95 -7.77
N SER A 365 15.01 7.65 -6.66
CA SER A 365 14.08 8.76 -6.58
C SER A 365 14.82 10.07 -6.40
N LYS A 366 14.34 11.12 -7.07
CA LYS A 366 14.84 12.48 -6.92
C LYS A 366 13.66 13.40 -6.62
N GLU A 367 13.73 14.11 -5.50
CA GLU A 367 12.81 15.20 -5.18
C GLU A 367 13.07 16.40 -6.12
N LEU A 368 12.00 16.98 -6.68
CA LEU A 368 12.05 18.00 -7.75
C LEU A 368 11.84 19.43 -7.25
#